data_AF-U3A6U3-F1
#
_entry.id   AF-U3A6U3-F1
#
_cell.length_a   1.000
_cell.length_b   1.000
_cell.length_c   1.000
_cell.angle_alpha   90.00
_cell.angle_beta   90.00
_cell.angle_gamma   90.00
#
_symmetry.space_group_name_H-M   'P 1'
#
loop_
_entity.id
_entity.type
_entity.pdbx_description
1 polymer ?
#
loop_
_entity_poly.entity_id
_entity_poly.type
_entity_poly.pdbx_seq_one_letter_code
_entity_poly.pdbx_strand_id
1 'polypeptide(L)' 'MVETNDYQMAIDLLRCHLGISEDEAKKQLGISTDAQMTQRITETQQAIMGLNQDV' A
#
# COMPACT_ATOMS: atom_id res chain seq x y z
N MET A 1 18.60 13.88 1.60
CA MET A 1 18.28 12.47 1.34
C MET A 1 18.71 11.64 2.55
N VAL A 2 17.93 11.72 3.64
CA VAL A 2 18.09 10.95 4.89
C VAL A 2 16.66 10.64 5.34
N GLU A 3 15.95 9.81 4.57
CA GLU A 3 14.59 9.41 4.94
C GLU A 3 14.38 7.90 4.81
N THR A 4 15.23 7.19 4.04
CA THR A 4 15.09 5.73 3.85
C THR A 4 15.76 4.88 4.93
N ASN A 5 16.64 5.45 5.77
CA ASN A 5 17.35 4.70 6.83
C ASN A 5 16.59 4.73 8.18
N ASP A 6 15.85 5.80 8.47
CA ASP A 6 15.15 5.97 9.75
C ASP A 6 14.01 4.96 9.97
N TYR A 7 13.37 4.48 8.90
CA TYR A 7 12.23 3.58 9.04
C TYR A 7 12.61 2.12 9.31
N GLN A 8 13.86 1.71 9.08
CA GLN A 8 14.28 0.31 9.27
C GLN A 8 14.13 -0.12 10.73
N MET A 9 14.49 0.75 11.68
CA MET A 9 14.30 0.47 13.11
C MET A 9 12.82 0.37 13.50
N ALA A 10 11.97 1.23 12.94
CA ALA A 10 10.53 1.16 13.20
C ALA A 10 9.89 -0.10 12.58
N ILE A 11 10.35 -0.50 11.39
CA ILE A 11 9.96 -1.75 10.73
C ILE A 11 10.38 -2.94 11.59
N ASP A 12 11.63 -3.02 12.03
CA ASP A 12 12.12 -4.14 12.84
C ASP A 12 11.39 -4.24 14.18
N LEU A 13 11.09 -3.10 14.83
CA LEU A 13 10.29 -3.08 16.05
C LEU A 13 8.88 -3.65 15.82
N LEU A 14 8.22 -3.24 14.73
CA LEU A 14 6.88 -3.73 14.38
C LEU A 14 6.88 -5.22 14.03
N ARG A 15 7.90 -5.68 13.29
CA ARG A 15 8.07 -7.10 12.96
C ARG A 15 8.28 -7.95 14.20
N CYS A 16 9.14 -7.50 15.13
CA CYS A 16 9.41 -8.23 16.36
C CYS A 16 8.23 -8.20 17.34
N HIS A 17 7.49 -7.08 17.40
CA HIS A 17 6.40 -6.91 18.36
C HIS A 17 5.08 -7.53 17.89
N LEU A 18 4.76 -7.42 16.60
CA LEU A 18 3.47 -7.85 16.04
C LEU A 18 3.59 -9.13 15.21
N GLY A 19 4.80 -9.59 14.90
CA GLY A 19 5.02 -10.77 14.06
C GLY A 19 4.58 -10.58 12.60
N ILE A 20 4.47 -9.33 12.14
CA ILE A 20 3.98 -8.97 10.80
C ILE A 20 5.12 -8.92 9.78
N SER A 21 4.75 -8.97 8.50
CA SER A 21 5.70 -8.83 7.40
C SER A 21 6.23 -7.40 7.30
N GLU A 22 7.38 -7.22 6.64
CA GLU A 22 7.94 -5.89 6.35
C GLU A 22 6.95 -5.01 5.56
N ASP A 23 6.23 -5.58 4.59
CA ASP A 23 5.19 -4.86 3.83
C ASP A 23 4.04 -4.35 4.71
N GLU A 24 3.63 -5.15 5.69
CA GLU A 24 2.58 -4.74 6.64
C GLU A 24 3.09 -3.70 7.63
N ALA A 25 4.35 -3.79 8.07
CA ALA A 25 4.98 -2.75 8.87
C ALA A 25 5.07 -1.43 8.07
N LYS A 26 5.48 -1.48 6.81
CA LYS A 26 5.52 -0.29 5.92
C LYS A 26 4.13 0.29 5.68
N LYS A 27 3.10 -0.55 5.55
CA LYS A 27 1.70 -0.10 5.45
C LYS A 27 1.24 0.60 6.72
N GLN A 28 1.57 0.07 7.90
CA GLN A 28 1.22 0.69 9.19
C GLN A 28 1.99 2.00 9.44
N LEU A 29 3.22 2.10 8.96
CA LEU A 29 4.03 3.32 9.05
C LEU A 29 3.65 4.36 7.98
N GLY A 30 2.73 4.06 7.06
CA GLY A 30 2.34 4.95 5.97
C GLY A 30 3.43 5.13 4.90
N ILE A 31 4.42 4.24 4.86
CA ILE A 31 5.55 4.27 3.91
C ILE A 31 5.17 3.61 2.58
N SER A 32 4.28 2.60 2.63
CA SER A 32 3.78 1.96 1.41
C SER A 32 2.77 2.88 0.71
N THR A 33 3.21 3.48 -0.39
CA THR A 33 2.35 4.24 -1.29
C THR A 33 1.44 3.28 -2.07
N ASP A 34 0.17 3.24 -1.67
CA ASP A 34 -0.98 3.35 -2.58
C ASP A 34 -1.16 2.33 -3.72
N ALA A 35 -0.49 1.18 -3.69
CA ALA A 35 -0.76 0.08 -4.62
C ALA A 35 -2.24 -0.35 -4.57
N GLN A 36 -2.87 -0.28 -3.39
CA GLN A 36 -4.32 -0.50 -3.25
C GLN A 36 -5.17 0.59 -3.88
N MET A 37 -4.77 1.86 -3.81
CA MET A 37 -5.55 2.95 -4.41
C MET A 37 -5.41 2.91 -5.92
N THR A 38 -4.23 2.57 -6.44
CA THR A 38 -4.03 2.33 -7.88
C THR A 38 -4.92 1.18 -8.36
N GLN A 39 -4.99 0.06 -7.62
CA GLN A 39 -5.93 -1.02 -7.92
C GLN A 39 -7.39 -0.57 -7.87
N ARG A 40 -7.82 0.14 -6.81
CA ARG A 40 -9.20 0.67 -6.71
C ARG A 40 -9.53 1.64 -7.84
N ILE A 41 -8.57 2.47 -8.25
CA ILE A 41 -8.73 3.39 -9.39
C ILE A 41 -8.88 2.59 -10.68
N THR A 42 -8.06 1.55 -10.90
CA THR A 42 -8.15 0.67 -12.08
C THR A 42 -9.48 -0.09 -12.12
N GLU A 43 -9.92 -0.67 -11.00
CA GLU A 43 -11.22 -1.36 -10.90
C GLU A 43 -12.39 -0.41 -11.15
N THR A 44 -12.33 0.80 -10.59
CA THR A 44 -13.35 1.84 -10.80
C THR A 44 -13.38 2.30 -12.25
N GLN A 45 -12.21 2.51 -12.87
CA GLN A 45 -12.12 2.86 -14.29
C GLN A 45 -12.67 1.74 -15.19
N GLN A 46 -12.36 0.48 -14.90
CA GLN A 46 -12.90 -0.67 -15.62
C GLN A 46 -14.42 -0.79 -15.47
N ALA A 47 -14.96 -0.57 -14.28
CA ALA A 47 -16.41 -0.57 -14.05
C ALA A 47 -17.11 0.57 -14.79
N ILE A 48 -16.58 1.79 -14.76
CA ILE A 48 -17.15 2.95 -15.47
C ILE A 48 -17.06 2.80 -16.99
N MET A 49 -15.94 2.25 -17.49
CA MET A 49 -15.76 2.03 -18.93
C MET A 49 -16.58 0.83 -19.44
N GLY A 50 -16.75 -0.22 -18.63
CA GLY A 50 -17.52 -1.43 -18.98
C GLY A 50 -19.03 -1.22 -19.00
N LEU A 51 -19.57 -0.26 -18.24
CA LEU A 51 -20.99 0.09 -18.23
C LEU A 51 -21.48 0.88 -19.46
N ASN A 52 -20.56 1.24 -20.38
CA ASN A 52 -20.91 1.93 -21.64
C ASN A 52 -21.02 0.97 -22.84
N GLN A 53 -21.02 -0.35 -22.64
CA GLN A 53 -21.16 -1.34 -23.72
C GLN A 53 -22.53 -2.01 -23.84
N ASP A 54 -23.55 -1.53 -23.12
CA ASP A 54 -24.94 -1.92 -23.37
C ASP A 54 -25.63 -0.87 -24.27
N VAL A 55 -25.46 -1.05 -25.59
CA VAL A 55 -26.29 -0.48 -26.66
C VAL A 55 -27.21 -1.56 -27.21
#